data_AF-A0A6C0EJ38-F1
#
_entry.id   AF-A0A6C0EJ38-F1
#
_cell.length_a   1.000
_cell.length_b   1.000
_cell.length_c   1.000
_cell.angle_alpha   90.00
_cell.angle_beta   90.00
_cell.angle_gamma   90.00
#
_symmetry.space_group_name_H-M   'P 1'
#
loop_
_entity.id
_entity.type
_entity.pdbx_description
1 polymer ?
#
loop_
_entity_poly.entity_id
_entity_poly.type
_entity_poly.pdbx_seq_one_letter_code
_entity_poly.pdbx_strand_id
1 'polypeptide(L)'
;MGGGLFGKPFQLNIKCIIFSLIIMSLFLYKPNLQTNLGLYSTLFIVFVISYVVMAWYDYFYDCQNLPLKRGKMSVTGLFKPPIYSKEQLSPDTHSANKKLIIYTSHILLIVPLLLYIAIYKNKINPITYPLVAVLAVFTLLYHSMHLIYNSH
;
A
#
# COMPACT_ATOMS: atom_id res chain seq x y z
N MET A 1 6.75 -9.11 -7.59
CA MET A 1 5.39 -8.60 -7.29
C MET A 1 4.73 -8.31 -8.62
N GLY A 2 3.84 -9.19 -9.08
CA GLY A 2 3.45 -9.23 -10.49
C GLY A 2 1.96 -9.19 -10.76
N GLY A 3 1.13 -8.76 -9.80
CA GLY A 3 -0.33 -8.76 -10.01
C GLY A 3 -0.94 -10.16 -10.20
N GLY A 4 -0.20 -11.25 -9.94
CA GLY A 4 -0.61 -12.61 -10.32
C GLY A 4 -0.21 -13.04 -11.75
N LEU A 5 0.32 -12.14 -12.59
CA LEU A 5 0.63 -12.41 -14.00
C LEU A 5 1.89 -13.27 -14.25
N PHE A 6 2.67 -13.59 -13.21
CA PHE A 6 3.95 -14.29 -13.34
C PHE A 6 4.07 -15.50 -12.40
N GLY A 7 2.98 -16.26 -12.24
CA GLY A 7 2.99 -17.54 -11.51
C GLY A 7 3.22 -17.44 -9.99
N LYS A 8 3.08 -16.25 -9.41
CA LYS A 8 3.12 -16.02 -7.95
C LYS A 8 1.79 -15.41 -7.49
N PRO A 9 1.26 -15.80 -6.32
CA PRO A 9 -0.01 -15.28 -5.82
C PRO A 9 0.04 -13.76 -5.64
N PHE A 10 -1.11 -13.10 -5.84
CA PHE A 10 -1.24 -11.67 -5.63
C PHE A 10 -0.95 -11.32 -4.16
N GLN A 11 0.05 -10.49 -3.94
CA GLN A 11 0.38 -9.97 -2.61
C GLN A 11 0.29 -8.45 -2.64
N LEU A 12 -0.61 -7.89 -1.81
CA LEU A 12 -0.74 -6.45 -1.64
C LEU A 12 0.53 -5.90 -0.96
N ASN A 13 1.38 -5.26 -1.75
CA ASN A 13 2.60 -4.60 -1.26
C ASN A 13 2.28 -3.21 -0.70
N ILE A 14 2.55 -3.03 0.60
CA ILE A 14 2.39 -1.75 1.30
C ILE A 14 3.17 -0.60 0.65
N LYS A 15 4.35 -0.86 0.05
CA LYS A 15 5.15 0.17 -0.63
C LYS A 15 4.41 0.76 -1.84
N CYS A 16 3.79 -0.10 -2.65
CA CYS A 16 3.03 0.32 -3.83
C CYS A 16 1.76 1.08 -3.42
N ILE A 17 1.11 0.68 -2.32
CA ILE A 17 -0.06 1.41 -1.78
C ILE A 17 0.36 2.81 -1.32
N ILE A 18 1.43 2.93 -0.52
CA ILE A 18 1.93 4.24 -0.05
C ILE A 18 2.30 5.13 -1.23
N PHE A 19 3.02 4.60 -2.22
CA PHE A 19 3.37 5.37 -3.42
C PHE A 19 2.12 5.85 -4.17
N SER A 20 1.14 4.98 -4.38
CA SER A 20 -0.09 5.32 -5.09
C SER A 20 -0.91 6.38 -4.35
N LEU A 21 -0.94 6.31 -3.01
CA LEU A 21 -1.57 7.35 -2.19
C LEU A 21 -0.84 8.70 -2.29
N ILE A 22 0.49 8.71 -2.33
CA ILE A 22 1.27 9.95 -2.54
C ILE A 22 0.95 10.59 -3.89
N ILE A 23 0.94 9.80 -4.98
CA ILE A 23 0.60 10.33 -6.32
C ILE A 23 -0.85 10.85 -6.34
N MET A 24 -1.77 10.14 -5.71
CA MET A 24 -3.16 10.56 -5.58
C MET A 24 -3.30 11.87 -4.78
N SER A 25 -2.55 12.03 -3.68
CA SER A 25 -2.50 13.27 -2.91
C SER A 25 -1.90 14.44 -3.71
N LEU A 26 -0.86 14.19 -4.50
CA LEU A 26 -0.28 15.19 -5.41
C LEU A 26 -1.29 15.63 -6.48
N PHE A 27 -2.06 14.70 -7.04
CA PHE A 27 -3.13 15.01 -7.98
C PHE A 27 -4.22 15.89 -7.34
N LEU A 28 -4.56 15.64 -6.06
CA LEU A 28 -5.53 16.42 -5.30
C LEU A 28 -5.03 17.82 -4.89
N TYR A 29 -3.76 18.18 -5.11
CA TYR A 29 -3.25 19.51 -4.78
C TYR A 29 -3.88 20.62 -5.64
N LYS A 30 -4.16 20.33 -6.93
CA LYS A 30 -4.92 21.22 -7.84
C LYS A 30 -5.74 20.40 -8.84
N PRO A 31 -6.88 19.81 -8.43
CA PRO A 31 -7.74 19.07 -9.33
C PRO A 31 -8.49 20.03 -10.26
N ASN A 32 -8.44 19.77 -11.57
CA ASN A 32 -9.15 20.58 -12.58
C ASN A 32 -10.40 19.85 -13.12
N LEU A 33 -11.13 19.13 -12.26
CA LEU A 33 -12.29 18.33 -12.64
C LEU A 33 -13.55 18.90 -11.99
N GLN A 34 -14.52 19.32 -12.80
CA GLN A 34 -15.77 19.93 -12.31
C GLN A 34 -16.81 18.89 -11.86
N THR A 35 -16.75 17.65 -12.39
CA THR A 35 -17.72 16.60 -12.06
C THR A 35 -17.20 15.66 -10.97
N ASN A 36 -17.99 15.43 -9.92
CA ASN A 36 -17.66 14.51 -8.82
C ASN A 36 -17.39 13.07 -9.31
N LEU A 37 -18.20 12.58 -10.26
CA LEU A 37 -18.02 11.25 -10.86
C LEU A 37 -16.67 11.15 -11.61
N GLY A 38 -16.32 12.19 -12.38
CA GLY A 38 -15.05 12.26 -13.09
C GLY A 38 -13.85 12.33 -12.14
N LEU A 39 -13.99 13.04 -11.02
CA LEU A 39 -12.98 13.10 -9.96
C LEU A 39 -12.72 11.71 -9.36
N TYR A 40 -13.77 11.00 -8.92
CA TYR A 40 -13.61 9.65 -8.35
C TYR A 40 -13.03 8.65 -9.33
N SER A 41 -13.50 8.68 -10.58
CA SER A 41 -13.00 7.80 -11.65
C SER A 41 -11.52 8.05 -11.92
N THR A 42 -11.11 9.32 -11.98
CA THR A 42 -9.71 9.71 -12.21
C THR A 42 -8.83 9.29 -11.04
N LEU A 43 -9.27 9.50 -9.79
CA LEU A 43 -8.52 9.08 -8.61
C LEU A 43 -8.30 7.56 -8.58
N PHE A 44 -9.32 6.78 -8.92
CA PHE A 44 -9.21 5.33 -9.03
C PHE A 44 -8.19 4.92 -10.10
N ILE A 45 -8.27 5.51 -11.29
CA ILE A 45 -7.34 5.25 -12.39
C ILE A 45 -5.89 5.61 -11.98
N VAL A 46 -5.70 6.79 -11.38
CA VAL A 46 -4.38 7.24 -10.91
C VAL A 46 -3.81 6.27 -9.87
N PHE A 47 -4.63 5.80 -8.94
CA PHE A 47 -4.21 4.80 -7.95
C PHE A 47 -3.79 3.49 -8.61
N VAL A 48 -4.60 2.93 -9.52
CA VAL A 48 -4.30 1.66 -10.19
C VAL A 48 -3.04 1.76 -11.05
N ILE A 49 -2.92 2.81 -11.86
CA ILE A 49 -1.74 3.01 -12.73
C ILE A 49 -0.48 3.17 -11.87
N SER A 50 -0.52 4.00 -10.83
CA SER A 50 0.63 4.22 -9.95
C SER A 50 1.06 2.93 -9.25
N TYR A 51 0.09 2.11 -8.82
CA TYR A 51 0.34 0.81 -8.21
C TYR A 51 1.03 -0.13 -9.19
N VAL A 52 0.47 -0.28 -10.40
CA VAL A 52 0.99 -1.18 -11.44
C VAL A 52 2.39 -0.76 -11.87
N VAL A 53 2.62 0.55 -12.08
CA VAL A 53 3.94 1.08 -12.46
C VAL A 53 4.97 0.79 -11.37
N MET A 54 4.63 0.99 -10.10
CA MET A 54 5.55 0.66 -9.00
C MET A 54 5.81 -0.86 -8.91
N ALA A 55 4.80 -1.69 -9.15
CA ALA A 55 4.96 -3.14 -9.20
C ALA A 55 5.84 -3.59 -10.38
N TRP A 56 5.68 -2.97 -11.56
CA TRP A 56 6.55 -3.19 -12.72
C TRP A 56 7.98 -2.71 -12.49
N TYR A 57 8.15 -1.56 -11.84
CA TYR A 57 9.47 -1.09 -11.43
C TYR A 57 10.15 -2.12 -10.51
N ASP A 58 9.46 -2.59 -9.47
CA ASP A 58 9.97 -3.61 -8.55
C ASP A 58 10.26 -4.94 -9.26
N TYR A 59 9.51 -5.28 -10.31
CA TYR A 59 9.74 -6.46 -11.14
C TYR A 59 10.97 -6.31 -12.04
N PHE A 60 11.09 -5.18 -12.75
CA PHE A 60 12.16 -4.94 -13.72
C PHE A 60 13.54 -4.85 -13.04
N TYR A 61 13.59 -4.27 -11.84
CA TYR A 61 14.83 -4.14 -11.06
C TYR A 61 15.04 -5.26 -10.04
N ASP A 62 14.19 -6.30 -10.07
CA ASP A 62 14.25 -7.47 -9.18
C ASP A 62 14.39 -7.11 -7.70
N CYS A 63 13.66 -6.08 -7.26
CA CYS A 63 13.68 -5.52 -5.92
C CYS A 63 12.94 -6.42 -4.89
N GLN A 64 12.85 -7.72 -5.15
CA GLN A 64 11.79 -8.53 -4.57
C GLN A 64 11.99 -8.86 -3.09
N ASN A 65 13.20 -9.05 -2.54
CA ASN A 65 13.36 -9.38 -1.10
C ASN A 65 14.76 -9.20 -0.47
N LEU A 66 15.73 -8.54 -1.12
CA LEU A 66 17.04 -8.29 -0.52
C LEU A 66 17.39 -6.80 -0.51
N PRO A 67 18.14 -6.29 0.49
CA PRO A 67 18.66 -4.93 0.47
C PRO A 67 19.45 -4.69 -0.82
N LEU A 68 19.23 -3.52 -1.43
CA LEU A 68 19.84 -3.08 -2.68
C LEU A 68 21.35 -3.35 -2.67
N LYS A 69 21.85 -4.09 -3.68
CA LYS A 69 23.31 -4.30 -3.86
C LYS A 69 24.02 -2.96 -3.77
N ARG A 70 25.02 -2.86 -2.90
CA ARG A 70 25.86 -1.66 -2.80
C ARG A 70 26.79 -1.63 -4.02
N GLY A 71 26.63 -0.62 -4.87
CA GLY A 71 27.64 -0.31 -5.88
C GLY A 71 28.90 0.23 -5.21
N LYS A 72 30.09 -0.13 -5.71
CA LYS A 72 31.39 0.29 -5.14
C LYS A 72 31.56 1.81 -5.02
N MET A 73 30.78 2.60 -5.78
CA MET A 73 30.76 4.07 -5.75
C MET A 73 29.35 4.66 -5.55
N SER A 74 28.48 4.00 -4.78
CA SER A 74 27.12 4.51 -4.53
C SER A 74 27.12 5.51 -3.38
N VAL A 75 26.79 6.79 -3.63
CA VAL A 75 26.66 7.84 -2.60
C VAL A 75 25.60 7.47 -1.55
N THR A 76 24.53 6.81 -1.97
CA THR A 76 23.49 6.25 -1.07
C THR A 76 23.95 5.01 -0.29
N GLY A 77 25.20 4.57 -0.46
CA GLY A 77 25.76 3.40 0.22
C GLY A 77 25.83 3.56 1.73
N LEU A 78 26.03 4.79 2.22
CA LEU A 78 26.13 5.12 3.64
C LEU A 78 24.79 4.93 4.38
N PHE A 79 23.68 5.24 3.73
CA PHE A 79 22.33 5.12 4.29
C PHE A 79 21.72 3.73 4.11
N LYS A 80 22.37 2.85 3.33
CA LYS A 80 21.96 1.45 3.22
C LYS A 80 22.42 0.69 4.46
N PRO A 81 21.61 -0.19 5.05
CA PRO A 81 22.08 -1.05 6.14
C PRO A 81 23.17 -2.02 5.65
N PRO A 82 24.11 -2.45 6.50
CA PRO A 82 25.05 -3.53 6.19
C PRO A 82 24.36 -4.86 5.83
N ILE A 83 25.09 -5.77 5.20
CA ILE A 83 24.65 -7.13 4.86
C ILE A 83 24.90 -7.99 6.10
N TYR A 84 23.87 -8.63 6.66
CA TYR A 84 23.95 -9.15 8.03
C TYR A 84 23.74 -10.66 8.23
N SER A 85 23.15 -11.45 7.31
CA SER A 85 22.92 -12.87 7.67
C SER A 85 22.76 -13.87 6.52
N LYS A 86 22.98 -15.16 6.85
CA LYS A 86 22.65 -16.32 6.02
C LYS A 86 21.13 -16.50 5.85
N GLU A 87 20.28 -15.93 6.70
CA GLU A 87 18.81 -15.91 6.53
C GLU A 87 18.31 -14.82 5.55
N GLN A 88 19.19 -14.02 4.95
CA GLN A 88 18.89 -13.49 3.60
C GLN A 88 18.75 -14.63 2.56
N LEU A 89 19.06 -15.89 2.93
CA LEU A 89 18.78 -17.12 2.20
C LEU A 89 17.63 -17.99 2.80
N SER A 90 16.93 -17.63 3.88
CA SER A 90 15.80 -18.45 4.39
C SER A 90 14.66 -17.62 4.99
N PRO A 91 13.39 -17.89 4.62
CA PRO A 91 12.25 -17.15 5.15
C PRO A 91 11.98 -17.62 6.59
N ASP A 92 11.52 -16.74 7.50
CA ASP A 92 10.48 -17.02 8.52
C ASP A 92 10.39 -15.99 9.66
N THR A 93 11.30 -15.01 9.78
CA THR A 93 11.18 -13.91 10.76
C THR A 93 10.21 -12.78 10.36
N HIS A 94 9.59 -12.86 9.17
CA HIS A 94 8.71 -11.81 8.65
C HIS A 94 7.30 -11.77 9.27
N SER A 95 6.86 -12.82 9.98
CA SER A 95 5.46 -12.97 10.42
C SER A 95 5.09 -12.05 11.61
N ALA A 96 5.94 -11.93 12.62
CA ALA A 96 5.64 -11.16 13.84
C ALA A 96 5.54 -9.64 13.56
N ASN A 97 6.47 -9.10 12.78
CA ASN A 97 6.48 -7.66 12.43
C ASN A 97 5.29 -7.27 11.54
N LYS A 98 4.82 -8.17 10.68
CA LYS A 98 3.62 -7.93 9.86
C LYS A 98 2.37 -7.78 10.73
N LYS A 99 2.17 -8.65 11.72
CA LYS A 99 1.03 -8.57 12.65
C LYS A 99 1.08 -7.27 13.47
N LEU A 100 2.26 -6.91 13.97
CA LEU A 100 2.46 -5.66 14.72
C LEU A 100 2.02 -4.43 13.90
N ILE A 101 2.51 -4.30 12.66
CA ILE A 101 2.19 -3.16 11.79
C ILE A 101 0.68 -3.08 11.51
N ILE A 102 0.03 -4.21 11.26
CA ILE A 102 -1.41 -4.27 11.03
C ILE A 102 -2.16 -3.76 12.27
N TYR A 103 -1.86 -4.29 13.46
CA TYR A 103 -2.53 -3.86 14.69
C TYR A 103 -2.24 -2.39 15.04
N THR A 104 -0.99 -1.95 14.89
CA THR A 104 -0.61 -0.55 15.12
C THR A 104 -1.34 0.39 14.17
N SER A 105 -1.47 0.04 12.89
CA SER A 105 -2.21 0.87 11.92
C SER A 105 -3.71 0.94 12.25
N HIS A 106 -4.31 -0.15 12.75
CA HIS A 106 -5.72 -0.13 13.16
C HIS A 106 -5.94 0.77 14.37
N ILE A 107 -5.07 0.66 15.39
CA ILE A 107 -5.17 1.46 16.61
C ILE A 107 -4.92 2.95 16.33
N LEU A 108 -3.94 3.29 15.49
CA LEU A 108 -3.54 4.68 15.26
C LEU A 108 -4.33 5.39 14.15
N LEU A 109 -4.86 4.67 13.16
CA LEU A 109 -5.53 5.28 12.00
C LEU A 109 -7.01 4.91 11.91
N ILE A 110 -7.33 3.60 11.92
CA ILE A 110 -8.70 3.13 11.67
C ILE A 110 -9.62 3.48 12.85
N VAL A 111 -9.20 3.18 14.09
CA VAL A 111 -10.01 3.43 15.29
C VAL A 111 -10.30 4.93 15.49
N PRO A 112 -9.31 5.84 15.42
CA PRO A 112 -9.58 7.28 15.58
C PRO A 112 -10.48 7.83 14.46
N LEU A 113 -10.33 7.36 13.23
CA LEU A 113 -11.19 7.77 12.11
C LEU A 113 -12.65 7.37 12.33
N LEU A 114 -12.89 6.12 12.74
CA LEU A 114 -14.24 5.64 13.04
C LEU A 114 -14.85 6.35 14.26
N LEU A 115 -14.05 6.59 15.29
CA LEU A 115 -14.48 7.33 16.48
C LEU A 115 -14.84 8.78 16.13
N TYR A 116 -14.04 9.44 15.27
CA TYR A 116 -14.33 10.78 14.75
C TYR A 116 -15.69 10.82 14.03
N ILE A 117 -15.97 9.85 13.16
CA ILE A 117 -17.27 9.75 12.48
C ILE A 117 -18.42 9.55 13.48
N ALA A 118 -18.24 8.66 14.45
CA ALA A 118 -19.26 8.33 15.45
C ALA A 118 -19.61 9.51 16.37
N ILE A 119 -18.62 10.31 16.78
CA ILE A 119 -18.82 11.48 17.64
C ILE A 119 -19.43 12.64 16.87
N TYR A 120 -18.91 12.95 15.68
CA TYR A 120 -19.27 14.17 14.96
C TYR A 120 -20.47 14.03 14.00
N LYS A 121 -20.88 12.79 13.66
CA LYS A 121 -22.12 12.43 12.94
C LYS A 121 -22.50 13.32 11.75
N ASN A 122 -23.23 14.41 11.97
CA ASN A 122 -23.73 15.30 10.91
C ASN A 122 -22.77 16.46 10.59
N LYS A 123 -21.66 16.59 11.33
CA LYS A 123 -20.66 17.67 11.20
C LYS A 123 -19.34 17.20 10.58
N ILE A 124 -19.29 15.97 10.07
CA ILE A 124 -18.10 15.44 9.40
C ILE A 124 -17.93 16.04 8.00
N ASN A 125 -16.68 16.30 7.65
CA ASN A 125 -16.34 16.80 6.32
C ASN A 125 -16.81 15.79 5.26
N PRO A 126 -17.52 16.21 4.20
CA PRO A 126 -17.99 15.33 3.13
C PRO A 126 -16.91 14.45 2.51
N ILE A 127 -15.64 14.86 2.54
CA ILE A 127 -14.50 14.04 2.05
C ILE A 127 -14.26 12.76 2.87
N THR A 128 -14.80 12.68 4.07
CA THR A 128 -14.67 11.52 4.96
C THR A 128 -15.40 10.31 4.40
N TYR A 129 -16.57 10.51 3.78
CA TYR A 129 -17.37 9.44 3.19
C TYR A 129 -16.66 8.66 2.07
N PRO A 130 -16.09 9.31 1.03
CA PRO A 130 -15.35 8.58 0.00
C PRO A 130 -14.09 7.91 0.57
N LEU A 131 -13.42 8.50 1.56
CA LEU A 131 -12.25 7.89 2.19
C LEU A 131 -12.62 6.58 2.92
N VAL A 132 -13.71 6.59 3.68
CA VAL A 132 -14.23 5.39 4.37
C VAL A 132 -14.70 4.35 3.37
N ALA A 133 -15.40 4.76 2.31
CA ALA A 133 -15.86 3.84 1.27
C ALA A 133 -14.69 3.11 0.58
N VAL A 134 -13.64 3.85 0.23
CA VAL A 134 -12.43 3.27 -0.37
C VAL A 134 -11.74 2.31 0.61
N LEU A 135 -11.57 2.71 1.87
CA LEU A 135 -11.02 1.83 2.92
C LEU A 135 -11.83 0.54 3.09
N ALA A 136 -13.16 0.63 3.09
CA ALA A 136 -14.04 -0.52 3.21
C ALA A 136 -13.87 -1.51 2.05
N VAL A 137 -13.83 -1.02 0.80
CA VAL A 137 -13.62 -1.86 -0.39
C VAL A 137 -12.26 -2.55 -0.33
N PHE A 138 -11.19 -1.83 -0.04
CA PHE A 138 -9.85 -2.43 0.06
C PHE A 138 -9.74 -3.46 1.19
N THR A 139 -10.35 -3.17 2.34
CA THR A 139 -10.38 -4.07 3.49
C THR A 139 -11.13 -5.36 3.14
N LEU A 140 -12.31 -5.24 2.52
CA LEU A 140 -13.09 -6.39 2.06
C LEU A 140 -12.28 -7.25 1.08
N LEU A 141 -11.71 -6.64 0.03
CA LEU A 141 -10.92 -7.37 -0.97
C LEU A 141 -9.72 -8.09 -0.35
N TYR A 142 -8.98 -7.42 0.54
CA TYR A 142 -7.83 -8.01 1.22
C TYR A 142 -8.24 -9.23 2.07
N HIS A 143 -9.28 -9.09 2.90
CA HIS A 143 -9.73 -10.17 3.76
C HIS A 143 -10.38 -11.31 2.99
N SER A 144 -11.16 -11.02 1.95
CA SER A 144 -11.73 -12.05 1.06
C SER A 144 -10.63 -12.87 0.37
N MET A 145 -9.61 -12.21 -0.20
CA MET A 145 -8.49 -12.93 -0.81
C MET A 145 -7.69 -13.75 0.20
N HIS A 146 -7.43 -13.19 1.39
CA HIS A 146 -6.72 -13.90 2.46
C HIS A 146 -7.50 -15.12 2.99
N LEU A 147 -8.84 -15.01 3.10
CA LEU A 147 -9.70 -16.13 3.47
C LEU A 147 -9.63 -17.26 2.43
N ILE A 148 -9.78 -16.92 1.14
CA ILE A 148 -9.71 -17.90 0.04
C ILE A 148 -8.33 -18.58 -0.02
N TYR A 149 -7.26 -17.82 0.18
CA TYR A 149 -5.90 -18.35 0.13
C TYR A 149 -5.58 -19.29 1.30
N ASN A 150 -6.11 -19.03 2.50
CA ASN A 150 -5.85 -19.87 3.68
C ASN A 150 -6.88 -21.00 3.88
N SER A 151 -7.94 -21.06 3.06
CA SER A 151 -8.92 -22.16 3.07
C SER A 151 -8.50 -23.37 2.22
N HIS A 152 -7.34 -23.31 1.57
CA HIS A 152 -6.70 -24.39 0.81
C HIS A 152 -5.31 -24.67 1.39
#